data_AF-A0A3N5N5Z7-F1
#
_entry.id   AF-A0A3N5N5Z7-F1
#
_cell.length_a   1.000
_cell.length_b   1.000
_cell.length_c   1.000
_cell.angle_alpha   90.00
_cell.angle_beta   90.00
_cell.angle_gamma   90.00
#
_symmetry.space_group_name_H-M   'P 1'
#
loop_
_entity.id
_entity.type
_entity.pdbx_description
1 polymer ?
#
loop_
_entity_poly.entity_id
_entity_poly.type
_entity_poly.pdbx_seq_one_letter_code
_entity_poly.pdbx_strand_id
1 'polypeptide(L)'
;MLTLDDYFMGRELLHPAELTPGLRRNAACTVDRTNALLRLAGLRTCAVNSGWRPTTINAAIANASPRSRHVTCQAVDLCDEYDALDAWCMANLPALEAIGLWLEHPSATPGWCHLQTVPPGSGNRVFFP
;
A
#
# COMPACT_ATOMS: atom_id res chain seq x y z
N MET A 1 -4.92 -11.01 -9.02
CA MET A 1 -5.54 -9.86 -8.31
C MET A 1 -5.41 -10.16 -6.83
N LEU A 2 -5.13 -9.14 -6.03
CA LEU A 2 -4.95 -9.26 -4.59
C LEU A 2 -6.29 -9.51 -3.90
N THR A 3 -6.24 -10.32 -2.86
CA THR A 3 -7.34 -10.57 -1.91
C THR A 3 -7.09 -9.83 -0.60
N LEU A 4 -8.10 -9.79 0.28
CA LEU A 4 -7.90 -9.31 1.64
C LEU A 4 -6.95 -10.21 2.44
N ASP A 5 -6.91 -11.50 2.15
CA ASP A 5 -6.01 -12.44 2.82
C ASP A 5 -4.56 -12.16 2.45
N ASP A 6 -4.28 -11.87 1.16
CA ASP A 6 -2.97 -11.40 0.70
C ASP A 6 -2.56 -10.09 1.41
N TYR A 7 -3.52 -9.19 1.62
CA TYR A 7 -3.30 -7.90 2.26
C TYR A 7 -3.06 -8.00 3.78
N PHE A 8 -3.84 -8.82 4.49
CA PHE A 8 -3.73 -8.94 5.93
C PHE A 8 -2.62 -9.89 6.38
N MET A 9 -2.22 -10.85 5.54
CA MET A 9 -1.08 -11.74 5.78
C MET A 9 -1.23 -12.55 7.09
N GLY A 10 -2.45 -12.94 7.46
CA GLY A 10 -2.76 -13.66 8.70
C GLY A 10 -2.74 -12.79 9.98
N ARG A 11 -2.38 -11.51 9.88
CA ARG A 11 -2.32 -10.59 11.03
C ARG A 11 -3.69 -10.30 11.61
N GLU A 12 -4.75 -10.38 10.80
CA GLU A 12 -6.16 -10.25 11.19
C GLU A 12 -6.63 -11.33 12.15
N LEU A 13 -6.01 -12.51 12.11
CA LEU A 13 -6.28 -13.60 13.05
C LEU A 13 -5.47 -13.46 14.34
N LEU A 14 -4.26 -12.90 14.24
CA LEU A 14 -3.34 -12.71 15.38
C LEU A 14 -3.68 -11.45 16.21
N HIS A 15 -4.22 -10.40 15.57
CA HIS A 15 -4.52 -9.10 16.18
C HIS A 15 -5.98 -8.65 15.96
N PRO A 16 -6.99 -9.53 16.18
CA PRO A 16 -8.37 -9.24 15.78
C PRO A 16 -8.97 -8.02 16.51
N ALA A 17 -8.54 -7.74 17.73
CA ALA A 17 -9.01 -6.60 18.54
C ALA A 17 -8.59 -5.23 17.97
N GLU A 18 -7.47 -5.18 17.23
CA GLU A 18 -6.99 -3.94 16.60
C GLU A 18 -7.71 -3.66 15.27
N LEU A 19 -8.24 -4.71 14.61
CA LEU A 19 -8.84 -4.61 13.27
C LEU A 19 -10.32 -4.23 13.32
N THR A 20 -10.58 -2.95 13.59
CA THR A 20 -11.94 -2.41 13.67
C THR A 20 -12.70 -2.49 12.33
N PRO A 21 -14.04 -2.41 12.32
CA PRO A 21 -14.82 -2.36 11.09
C PRO A 21 -14.43 -1.20 10.14
N GLY A 22 -13.98 -0.07 10.68
CA GLY A 22 -13.47 1.05 9.88
C GLY A 22 -12.19 0.69 9.14
N LEU A 23 -11.26 0.02 9.82
CA LEU A 23 -10.03 -0.47 9.21
C LEU A 23 -10.28 -1.53 8.15
N ARG A 24 -11.25 -2.43 8.35
CA ARG A 24 -11.66 -3.40 7.32
C ARG A 24 -12.18 -2.75 6.04
N ARG A 25 -12.95 -1.66 6.17
CA ARG A 25 -13.40 -0.88 5.01
C ARG A 25 -12.23 -0.19 4.29
N ASN A 26 -11.28 0.34 5.05
CA ASN A 26 -10.06 0.92 4.47
C ASN A 26 -9.26 -0.14 3.71
N ALA A 27 -9.05 -1.32 4.31
CA ALA A 27 -8.34 -2.43 3.67
C ALA A 27 -8.99 -2.85 2.35
N ALA A 28 -10.32 -2.99 2.33
CA ALA A 28 -11.06 -3.30 1.10
C ALA A 28 -10.85 -2.22 0.03
N CYS A 29 -10.94 -0.94 0.41
CA CYS A 29 -10.68 0.18 -0.50
C CYS A 29 -9.24 0.17 -1.04
N THR A 30 -8.25 -0.11 -0.19
CA THR A 30 -6.84 -0.24 -0.61
C THR A 30 -6.68 -1.39 -1.60
N VAL A 31 -7.18 -2.58 -1.29
CA VAL A 31 -7.11 -3.75 -2.18
C VAL A 31 -7.80 -3.47 -3.52
N ASP A 32 -8.97 -2.83 -3.52
CA ASP A 32 -9.71 -2.49 -4.74
C ASP A 32 -8.94 -1.51 -5.64
N ARG A 33 -8.39 -0.44 -5.06
CA ARG A 33 -7.59 0.56 -5.80
C ARG A 33 -6.29 -0.03 -6.30
N THR A 34 -5.62 -0.84 -5.50
CA THR A 34 -4.41 -1.55 -5.94
C THR A 34 -4.71 -2.54 -7.05
N ASN A 35 -5.82 -3.28 -6.98
CA ASN A 35 -6.24 -4.14 -8.09
C ASN A 35 -6.60 -3.34 -9.35
N ALA A 36 -7.16 -2.14 -9.23
CA ALA A 36 -7.38 -1.25 -10.37
C ALA A 36 -6.04 -0.84 -11.01
N LEU A 37 -5.04 -0.46 -10.20
CA LEU A 37 -3.69 -0.16 -10.67
C LEU A 37 -3.07 -1.35 -11.42
N LEU A 38 -3.07 -2.54 -10.81
CA LEU A 38 -2.49 -3.74 -11.42
C LEU A 38 -3.12 -4.06 -12.78
N ARG A 39 -4.46 -3.89 -12.92
CA ARG A 39 -5.13 -4.05 -14.22
C ARG A 39 -4.67 -3.03 -15.25
N LEU A 40 -4.54 -1.76 -14.87
CA LEU A 40 -4.05 -0.70 -15.76
C LEU A 40 -2.59 -0.94 -16.19
N ALA A 41 -1.78 -1.48 -15.28
CA ALA A 41 -0.40 -1.89 -15.55
C ALA A 41 -0.27 -3.21 -16.33
N GLY A 42 -1.38 -3.88 -16.64
CA GLY A 42 -1.37 -5.18 -17.33
C GLY A 42 -0.88 -6.36 -16.47
N LEU A 43 -0.77 -6.17 -15.15
CA LEU A 43 -0.31 -7.19 -14.21
C LEU A 43 -1.49 -8.02 -13.70
N ARG A 44 -1.35 -9.36 -13.80
CA ARG A 44 -2.36 -10.30 -13.28
C ARG A 44 -2.21 -10.55 -11.79
N THR A 45 -0.98 -10.54 -11.30
CA THR A 45 -0.59 -10.85 -9.92
C THR A 45 0.60 -9.98 -9.52
N CYS A 46 0.69 -9.68 -8.24
CA CYS A 46 1.84 -9.04 -7.60
C CYS A 46 1.87 -9.53 -6.15
N ALA A 47 3.05 -9.79 -5.59
CA ALA A 47 3.14 -10.22 -4.20
C ALA A 47 3.01 -9.01 -3.27
N VAL A 48 2.31 -9.18 -2.15
CA VAL A 48 2.21 -8.15 -1.10
C VAL A 48 3.34 -8.37 -0.11
N ASN A 49 4.26 -7.41 -0.02
CA ASN A 49 5.32 -7.42 0.99
C ASN A 49 4.78 -6.98 2.36
N SER A 50 3.86 -6.01 2.38
CA SER A 50 3.15 -5.63 3.60
C SER A 50 1.85 -4.86 3.31
N GLY A 51 0.71 -5.39 3.77
CA GLY A 51 -0.54 -4.63 3.86
C GLY A 51 -0.72 -4.01 5.24
N TRP A 52 -1.77 -4.42 5.97
CA TRP A 52 -2.04 -3.87 7.31
C TRP A 52 -0.94 -4.21 8.32
N ARG A 53 -0.54 -3.24 9.14
CA ARG A 53 0.38 -3.44 10.27
C ARG A 53 -0.36 -3.12 11.58
N PRO A 54 -0.66 -4.12 12.43
CA PRO A 54 -1.02 -3.87 13.83
C PRO A 54 -0.02 -2.95 14.51
N THR A 55 -0.45 -2.19 15.52
CA THR A 55 0.37 -1.18 16.17
C THR A 55 1.67 -1.77 16.74
N THR A 56 1.58 -2.96 17.33
CA THR A 56 2.71 -3.73 17.85
C THR A 56 3.71 -4.15 16.77
N ILE A 57 3.21 -4.62 15.61
CA ILE A 57 4.05 -4.96 14.46
C ILE A 57 4.70 -3.70 13.87
N ASN A 58 3.95 -2.61 13.72
CA ASN A 58 4.49 -1.35 13.19
C ASN A 58 5.59 -0.77 14.08
N ALA A 59 5.44 -0.83 15.41
CA ALA A 59 6.44 -0.36 16.36
C ALA A 59 7.76 -1.15 16.30
N ALA A 60 7.75 -2.39 15.81
CA ALA A 60 8.94 -3.22 15.63
C ALA A 60 9.70 -2.91 14.32
N ILE A 61 9.10 -2.16 13.39
CA ILE A 61 9.74 -1.77 12.14
C ILE A 61 10.62 -0.53 12.39
N ALA A 62 11.92 -0.65 12.07
CA ALA A 62 12.86 0.44 12.22
C ALA A 62 12.37 1.71 11.47
N ASN A 63 12.42 2.85 12.16
CA ASN A 63 12.02 4.16 11.64
C ASN A 63 10.55 4.28 11.19
N ALA A 64 9.69 3.28 11.44
CA ALA A 64 8.29 3.39 11.08
C ALA A 64 7.56 4.42 11.94
N SER A 65 6.85 5.33 11.28
CA SER A 65 6.00 6.30 11.96
C SER A 65 4.87 5.59 12.74
N PRO A 66 4.58 5.97 13.99
CA PRO A 66 3.39 5.51 14.70
C PRO A 66 2.08 5.89 14.00
N ARG A 67 2.11 6.88 13.10
CA ARG A 67 0.98 7.32 12.27
C ARG A 67 1.04 6.75 10.85
N SER A 68 1.79 5.67 10.64
CA SER A 68 1.93 5.00 9.34
C SER A 68 0.57 4.65 8.76
N ARG A 69 0.43 4.80 7.44
CA ARG A 69 -0.79 4.44 6.71
C ARG A 69 -1.03 2.93 6.64
N HIS A 70 -0.01 2.12 6.92
CA HIS A 70 -0.21 0.68 7.12
C HIS A 70 -1.03 0.38 8.38
N VAL A 71 -0.92 1.19 9.44
CA VAL A 71 -1.70 1.00 10.68
C VAL A 71 -3.18 1.29 10.44
N THR A 72 -3.47 2.29 9.59
CA THR A 72 -4.85 2.70 9.26
C THR A 72 -5.45 1.93 8.08
N CYS A 73 -4.81 0.86 7.60
CA CYS A 73 -5.20 0.08 6.42
C CYS A 73 -5.35 0.93 5.15
N GLN A 74 -4.51 1.96 4.99
CA GLN A 74 -4.56 2.91 3.87
C GLN A 74 -3.28 2.87 3.03
N ALA A 75 -2.38 1.92 3.26
CA ALA A 75 -1.18 1.69 2.47
C ALA A 75 -0.95 0.21 2.20
N VAL A 76 -0.15 -0.06 1.16
CA VAL A 76 0.34 -1.37 0.77
C VAL A 76 1.74 -1.25 0.18
N ASP A 77 2.61 -2.19 0.55
CA ASP A 77 3.90 -2.41 -0.10
C ASP A 77 3.79 -3.64 -1.00
N LEU A 78 4.07 -3.45 -2.29
CA LEU A 78 4.05 -4.48 -3.31
C LEU A 78 5.47 -4.86 -3.71
N CYS A 79 5.72 -6.14 -3.93
CA CYS A 79 7.00 -6.61 -4.46
C CYS A 79 7.26 -6.01 -5.85
N ASP A 80 8.44 -5.40 -6.04
CA ASP A 80 8.85 -4.77 -7.29
C ASP A 80 10.37 -4.92 -7.52
N GLU A 81 10.88 -6.15 -7.51
CA GLU A 81 12.33 -6.46 -7.58
C GLU A 81 13.10 -5.86 -8.76
N TYR A 82 12.39 -5.40 -9.80
CA TYR A 82 12.97 -4.82 -11.01
C TYR A 82 12.47 -3.39 -11.28
N ASP A 83 11.88 -2.73 -10.27
CA ASP A 83 11.30 -1.38 -10.34
C ASP A 83 10.31 -1.18 -11.50
N ALA A 84 9.69 -2.27 -11.98
CA ALA A 84 8.87 -2.27 -13.17
C ALA A 84 7.50 -1.62 -12.90
N LEU A 85 6.92 -1.90 -11.72
CA LEU A 85 5.68 -1.28 -11.30
C LEU A 85 5.90 0.20 -10.96
N ASP A 86 7.00 0.53 -10.30
CA ASP A 86 7.39 1.91 -10.01
C ASP A 86 7.65 2.71 -11.29
N ALA A 87 8.39 2.16 -12.25
CA ALA A 87 8.61 2.79 -13.55
C ALA A 87 7.28 3.01 -14.29
N TRP A 88 6.37 2.04 -14.23
CA TRP A 88 5.03 2.20 -14.79
C TRP A 88 4.26 3.32 -14.09
N CYS A 89 4.24 3.35 -12.75
CA CYS A 89 3.55 4.37 -11.97
C CYS A 89 4.08 5.78 -12.27
N MET A 90 5.40 5.95 -12.33
CA MET A 90 6.06 7.21 -12.66
C MET A 90 5.71 7.69 -14.08
N ALA A 91 5.55 6.78 -15.03
CA ALA A 91 5.12 7.09 -16.39
C ALA A 91 3.60 7.35 -16.52
N ASN A 92 2.79 6.97 -15.51
CA ASN A 92 1.33 6.96 -15.58
C ASN A 92 0.67 7.67 -14.38
N LEU A 93 1.25 8.75 -13.86
CA LEU A 93 0.69 9.51 -12.73
C LEU A 93 -0.80 9.91 -12.88
N PRO A 94 -1.33 10.28 -14.07
CA PRO A 94 -2.75 10.54 -14.22
C PRO A 94 -3.64 9.31 -13.92
N ALA A 95 -3.15 8.10 -14.18
CA ALA A 95 -3.86 6.87 -13.85
C ALA A 95 -3.95 6.68 -12.32
N LEU A 96 -2.85 6.96 -11.60
CA LEU A 96 -2.81 6.93 -10.14
C LEU A 96 -3.78 7.96 -9.54
N GLU A 97 -3.84 9.16 -10.12
CA GLU A 97 -4.80 10.18 -9.70
C GLU A 97 -6.25 9.73 -9.89
N ALA A 98 -6.59 9.20 -11.06
CA ALA A 98 -7.94 8.75 -11.37
C ALA A 98 -8.46 7.66 -10.42
N ILE A 99 -7.58 6.78 -9.94
CA ILE A 99 -7.93 5.71 -8.97
C ILE A 99 -7.65 6.11 -7.51
N GLY A 100 -7.16 7.33 -7.26
CA GLY A 100 -6.92 7.86 -5.92
C GLY A 100 -5.79 7.17 -5.17
N LEU A 101 -4.64 6.95 -5.82
CA LEU A 101 -3.43 6.40 -5.21
C LEU A 101 -2.29 7.41 -5.21
N TRP A 102 -1.54 7.47 -4.12
CA TRP A 102 -0.30 8.21 -3.99
C TRP A 102 0.86 7.23 -3.91
N LEU A 103 1.99 7.61 -4.51
CA LEU A 103 3.18 6.79 -4.66
C LEU A 103 4.30 7.34 -3.77
N GLU A 104 4.92 6.50 -2.95
CA GLU A 104 6.22 6.87 -2.37
C GLU A 104 7.29 6.78 -3.46
N HIS A 105 8.20 7.75 -3.51
CA HIS A 105 9.16 7.86 -4.59
C HIS A 105 10.03 6.60 -4.66
N PRO A 106 10.23 5.98 -5.85
CA PRO A 106 10.94 4.69 -6.00
C PRO A 106 12.33 4.65 -5.36
N SER A 107 13.04 5.79 -5.32
CA SER A 107 14.35 5.87 -4.67
C SER A 107 14.33 5.71 -3.14
N ALA A 108 13.17 5.81 -2.50
CA ALA A 108 12.97 5.55 -1.07
C ALA A 108 12.49 4.13 -0.80
N THR A 109 12.04 3.41 -1.84
CA THR A 109 11.45 2.08 -1.75
C THR A 109 12.16 1.07 -2.68
N PRO A 110 13.50 0.92 -2.60
CA PRO A 110 14.23 0.08 -3.56
C PRO A 110 13.77 -1.39 -3.49
N GLY A 111 13.19 -1.89 -4.59
CA GLY A 111 12.67 -3.26 -4.70
C GLY A 111 11.23 -3.46 -4.23
N TRP A 112 10.50 -2.41 -3.85
CA TRP A 112 9.07 -2.47 -3.59
C TRP A 112 8.32 -1.20 -4.00
N CYS A 113 7.09 -1.33 -4.45
CA CYS A 113 6.22 -0.20 -4.77
C CYS A 113 5.33 0.10 -3.57
N HIS A 114 5.51 1.27 -2.93
CA HIS A 114 4.64 1.72 -1.83
C HIS A 114 3.52 2.62 -2.35
N LEU A 115 2.29 2.25 -2.03
CA LEU A 115 1.10 3.00 -2.43
C LEU A 115 0.22 3.29 -1.22
N GLN A 116 -0.39 4.47 -1.19
CA GLN A 116 -1.39 4.83 -0.19
C GLN A 116 -2.64 5.48 -0.79
N THR A 117 -3.79 5.31 -0.12
CA THR A 117 -5.11 5.77 -0.60
C THR A 117 -5.49 7.18 -0.11
N VAL A 118 -4.57 7.84 0.59
CA VAL A 118 -4.73 9.19 1.15
C VAL A 118 -3.51 10.03 0.77
N PRO A 119 -3.65 11.36 0.64
CA PRO A 119 -2.50 12.20 0.32
C PRO A 119 -1.47 12.22 1.47
N PRO A 120 -0.17 12.38 1.15
CA PRO A 120 0.82 12.78 2.14
C PRO A 120 0.52 14.21 2.63
N GLY A 121 1.19 14.65 3.70
CA GLY A 121 0.99 16.00 4.24
C GLY A 121 1.25 17.13 3.22
N SER A 122 2.12 16.89 2.24
CA SER A 122 2.41 17.81 1.14
C SER A 122 1.34 17.84 0.05
N GLY A 123 0.46 16.83 -0.02
CA GLY A 123 -0.50 16.64 -1.11
C GLY A 123 0.09 16.12 -2.43
N ASN A 124 1.41 16.07 -2.56
CA ASN A 124 2.09 15.64 -3.79
C ASN A 124 1.74 14.19 -4.15
N ARG A 125 1.46 13.92 -5.43
CA ARG A 125 1.14 12.57 -5.93
C ARG A 125 2.27 11.57 -5.69
N VAL A 126 3.50 12.03 -5.87
CA VAL A 126 4.74 11.29 -5.56
C VAL A 126 5.42 11.98 -4.39
N PHE A 127 5.80 11.24 -3.36
CA PHE A 127 6.30 11.81 -2.11
C PHE A 127 7.47 11.02 -1.53
N PHE A 128 8.22 11.65 -0.62
CA PHE A 128 9.21 10.96 0.22
C PHE A 128 8.60 10.72 1.61
N PRO A 129 8.97 9.61 2.28
CA PRO A 129 8.40 9.21 3.58
C PRO A 129 8.68 10.21 4.71
#